data_AF-A0A838TI69-F1
#
_entry.id   AF-A0A838TI69-F1
#
_cell.length_a   1.000
_cell.length_b   1.000
_cell.length_c   1.000
_cell.angle_alpha   90.00
_cell.angle_beta   90.00
_cell.angle_gamma   90.00
#
_symmetry.space_group_name_H-M   'P 1'
#
loop_
_entity.id
_entity.type
_entity.pdbx_description
1 polymer ?
#
loop_
_entity_poly.entity_id
_entity_poly.type
_entity_poly.pdbx_seq_one_letter_code
_entity_poly.pdbx_strand_id
1 'polypeptide(L)'
;VEYAPEKIAIDDLARQAKRAGVADSIHPDAGAGMPAGVAAGSPLDGSYRAAPASDQKKQIEGTPFERLKLDAAQATKVNAFVRQNPAKALEWLTPAQREQLKGAK
;
A
#
# COMPACT_ATOMS: atom_id res chain seq x y z
N VAL A 1 1.72 -1.02 -7.44
CA VAL A 1 3.19 -1.11 -7.53
C VAL A 1 3.48 -2.53 -7.90
N GLU A 2 4.09 -2.74 -9.06
CA GLU A 2 4.44 -4.06 -9.58
C GLU A 2 5.96 -4.18 -9.57
N TYR A 3 6.45 -5.39 -9.30
CA TYR A 3 7.88 -5.68 -9.34
C TYR A 3 8.37 -5.66 -10.80
N ALA A 4 9.44 -4.92 -11.05
CA ALA A 4 10.05 -4.69 -12.38
C ALA A 4 11.46 -5.31 -12.42
N PRO A 5 11.59 -6.62 -12.71
CA PRO A 5 12.87 -7.33 -12.64
C PRO A 5 13.92 -6.81 -13.62
N GLU A 6 13.51 -6.15 -14.70
CA GLU A 6 14.40 -5.50 -15.66
C GLU A 6 15.07 -4.24 -15.11
N LYS A 7 14.53 -3.67 -14.02
CA LYS A 7 15.06 -2.46 -13.36
C LYS A 7 15.83 -2.78 -12.08
N ILE A 8 15.43 -3.82 -11.35
CA ILE A 8 16.08 -4.20 -10.09
C ILE A 8 15.93 -5.71 -9.83
N ALA A 9 17.05 -6.37 -9.53
CA ALA A 9 17.04 -7.76 -9.10
C ALA A 9 16.37 -7.91 -7.72
N ILE A 10 15.70 -9.03 -7.50
CA ILE A 10 14.96 -9.28 -6.26
C ILE A 10 15.87 -9.27 -5.02
N ASP A 11 17.12 -9.74 -5.17
CA ASP A 11 18.16 -9.67 -4.13
C ASP A 11 18.47 -8.23 -3.70
N ASP A 12 18.62 -7.33 -4.67
CA ASP A 12 18.96 -5.93 -4.40
C ASP A 12 17.77 -5.18 -3.81
N LEU A 13 16.56 -5.46 -4.31
CA LEU A 13 15.33 -4.91 -3.76
C LEU A 13 15.13 -5.35 -2.31
N ALA A 14 15.29 -6.64 -2.03
CA ALA A 14 15.16 -7.22 -0.69
C ALA A 14 16.19 -6.63 0.29
N ARG A 15 17.44 -6.48 -0.16
CA ARG A 15 18.52 -5.87 0.63
C ARG A 15 18.25 -4.40 0.94
N GLN A 16 17.80 -3.62 -0.04
CA GLN A 16 17.46 -2.21 0.16
C GLN A 16 16.26 -2.04 1.09
N ALA A 17 15.23 -2.88 0.93
CA ALA A 17 14.04 -2.87 1.78
C ALA A 17 14.39 -3.16 3.24
N LYS A 18 15.23 -4.16 3.50
CA LYS A 18 15.75 -4.48 4.83
C LYS A 18 16.58 -3.33 5.41
N ARG A 19 17.49 -2.75 4.62
CA ARG A 19 18.34 -1.62 5.04
C ARG A 19 17.51 -0.38 5.42
N ALA A 20 16.43 -0.13 4.70
CA ALA A 20 15.53 0.99 4.97
C ALA A 20 14.54 0.70 6.11
N GLY A 21 14.53 -0.51 6.68
CA GLY A 21 13.58 -0.91 7.73
C GLY A 21 12.13 -0.94 7.26
N VAL A 22 11.89 -1.14 5.96
CA VAL A 22 10.54 -1.15 5.37
C VAL A 22 9.97 -2.55 5.20
N ALA A 23 10.80 -3.58 5.28
CA ALA A 23 10.37 -4.98 5.26
C ALA A 23 11.36 -5.90 6.00
N ASP A 24 10.83 -6.77 6.85
CA ASP A 24 11.58 -7.82 7.56
C ASP A 24 11.51 -9.17 6.85
N SER A 25 10.46 -9.39 6.04
CA SER A 25 10.24 -10.60 5.28
C SER A 25 9.64 -10.31 3.89
N ILE A 26 9.79 -11.28 2.99
CA ILE A 26 9.26 -11.24 1.63
C ILE A 26 8.53 -12.53 1.30
N HIS A 27 7.57 -12.45 0.36
CA HIS A 27 6.76 -13.56 -0.12
C HIS A 27 6.77 -13.56 -1.66
N PRO A 28 7.80 -14.15 -2.29
CA PRO A 28 7.89 -14.20 -3.75
C PRO A 28 6.88 -15.19 -4.34
N ASP A 29 6.48 -14.94 -5.59
CA ASP A 29 5.67 -15.88 -6.36
C ASP A 29 6.43 -17.18 -6.63
N ALA A 30 5.68 -18.27 -6.85
CA ALA A 30 6.25 -19.56 -7.17
C ALA A 30 7.18 -19.45 -8.41
N GLY A 31 8.46 -19.74 -8.22
CA GLY A 31 9.49 -19.70 -9.29
C GLY A 31 10.36 -18.45 -9.31
N ALA A 32 10.02 -17.39 -8.57
CA ALA A 32 10.94 -16.31 -8.27
C ALA A 32 11.89 -16.78 -7.15
N GLY A 33 13.19 -16.92 -7.46
CA GLY A 33 14.18 -17.42 -6.51
C GLY A 33 14.16 -16.64 -5.18
N MET A 34 14.43 -17.32 -4.07
CA MET A 34 14.46 -16.71 -2.75
C MET A 34 15.74 -15.89 -2.58
N PRO A 35 15.66 -14.57 -2.39
CA PRO A 35 16.85 -13.76 -2.22
C PRO A 35 17.56 -14.04 -0.90
N ALA A 36 18.88 -14.00 -0.93
CA ALA A 36 19.72 -14.37 0.20
C ALA A 36 19.67 -13.30 1.32
N GLY A 37 19.54 -13.73 2.57
CA GLY A 37 19.68 -12.86 3.75
C GLY A 37 18.43 -12.06 4.16
N VAL A 38 17.28 -12.34 3.55
CA VAL A 38 15.96 -11.84 3.99
C VAL A 38 15.10 -13.01 4.43
N ALA A 39 14.32 -12.85 5.50
CA ALA A 39 13.43 -13.90 5.95
C ALA A 39 12.36 -14.14 4.87
N ALA A 40 12.23 -15.39 4.46
CA ALA A 40 11.05 -15.84 3.75
C ALA A 40 9.89 -15.84 4.74
N GLY A 41 8.86 -15.05 4.50
CA GLY A 41 7.59 -15.32 5.16
C GLY A 41 7.03 -16.65 4.64
N SER A 42 6.11 -17.28 5.37
CA SER A 42 5.45 -18.49 4.88
C SER A 42 4.95 -18.25 3.46
N PRO A 43 5.19 -19.18 2.51
CA PRO A 43 4.59 -19.09 1.19
C PRO A 43 3.10 -18.81 1.37
N LEU A 44 2.52 -17.95 0.53
CA LEU A 44 1.07 -17.91 0.43
C LEU A 44 0.67 -19.32 -0.02
N ASP A 45 0.20 -20.15 0.90
CA ASP A 45 -0.10 -21.58 0.76
C ASP A 45 -1.32 -21.85 -0.13
N GLY A 46 -1.66 -20.90 -1.00
CA GLY A 46 -2.89 -20.87 -1.77
C GLY A 46 -4.15 -20.60 -0.92
N SER A 47 -4.05 -20.54 0.41
CA SER A 47 -5.19 -20.17 1.27
C SER A 47 -5.44 -18.67 1.28
N TYR A 48 -4.44 -17.85 0.92
CA TYR A 48 -4.62 -16.42 0.73
C TYR A 48 -5.60 -16.17 -0.42
N ARG A 49 -6.80 -15.73 -0.06
CA ARG A 49 -7.81 -15.27 -1.01
C ARG A 49 -7.88 -13.76 -0.91
N ALA A 50 -7.62 -13.09 -2.02
CA ALA A 50 -7.87 -11.66 -2.12
C ALA A 50 -9.34 -11.40 -1.76
N ALA A 51 -9.56 -10.52 -0.78
CA ALA A 51 -10.90 -10.09 -0.44
C ALA A 51 -11.54 -9.40 -1.66
N PRO A 52 -12.88 -9.48 -1.82
CA PRO A 52 -13.60 -8.79 -2.89
C PRO A 52 -13.22 -7.31 -2.97
N ALA A 53 -13.35 -6.71 -4.15
CA ALA A 53 -13.07 -5.29 -4.34
C ALA A 53 -13.92 -4.39 -3.43
N SER A 54 -15.14 -4.83 -3.08
CA SER A 54 -16.01 -4.13 -2.12
C SER A 54 -15.44 -4.05 -0.71
N ASP A 55 -14.52 -4.95 -0.34
CA ASP A 55 -13.87 -4.96 0.98
C ASP A 55 -12.56 -4.14 0.98
N GLN A 56 -12.10 -3.71 -0.19
CA GLN A 56 -10.91 -2.89 -0.30
C GLN A 56 -11.20 -1.45 0.10
N LYS A 57 -10.36 -0.92 0.98
CA LYS A 57 -10.36 0.50 1.38
C LYS A 57 -11.67 1.01 2.04
N LYS A 58 -12.37 0.11 2.75
CA LYS A 58 -13.62 0.39 3.49
C LYS A 58 -13.56 1.53 4.53
N GLN A 59 -12.38 1.94 4.99
CA GLN A 59 -12.30 3.02 5.97
C GLN A 59 -12.66 4.38 5.35
N ILE A 60 -12.48 4.53 4.03
CA ILE A 60 -12.80 5.75 3.27
C ILE A 60 -14.32 5.91 3.10
N GLU A 61 -15.06 4.81 2.99
CA GLU A 61 -16.52 4.82 2.80
C GLU A 61 -17.23 5.61 3.90
N GLY A 62 -18.17 6.47 3.51
CA GLY A 62 -18.92 7.34 4.40
C GLY A 62 -18.12 8.52 4.95
N THR A 63 -16.92 8.78 4.44
CA THR A 63 -16.09 9.92 4.85
C THR A 63 -16.03 10.99 3.76
N PRO A 64 -15.70 12.25 4.09
CA PRO A 64 -15.53 13.29 3.08
C PRO A 64 -14.46 12.98 2.02
N PHE A 65 -13.56 12.02 2.28
CA PHE A 65 -12.50 11.60 1.36
C PHE A 65 -13.00 10.71 0.23
N GLU A 66 -14.17 10.08 0.38
CA GLU A 66 -14.75 9.15 -0.60
C GLU A 66 -15.02 9.80 -1.97
N ARG A 67 -15.37 11.09 -1.96
CA ARG A 67 -15.64 11.86 -3.19
C ARG A 67 -14.38 12.31 -3.93
N LEU A 68 -13.19 12.09 -3.37
CA LEU A 68 -11.95 12.49 -4.00
C LEU A 68 -11.52 11.44 -5.02
N LYS A 69 -11.05 11.90 -6.19
CA LYS A 69 -10.30 11.05 -7.09
C LYS A 69 -8.89 10.84 -6.52
N LEU A 70 -8.67 9.69 -5.90
CA LEU A 70 -7.39 9.28 -5.32
C LEU A 70 -6.69 8.28 -6.24
N ASP A 71 -5.37 8.40 -6.39
CA ASP A 71 -4.59 7.30 -6.95
C ASP A 71 -4.46 6.14 -5.93
N ALA A 72 -3.94 5.00 -6.38
CA ALA A 72 -3.84 3.81 -5.55
C ALA A 72 -2.97 3.99 -4.28
N ALA A 73 -1.92 4.81 -4.37
CA ALA A 73 -1.03 5.08 -3.25
C ALA A 73 -1.71 6.01 -2.22
N GLN A 74 -2.34 7.07 -2.71
CA GLN A 74 -3.14 7.99 -1.90
C GLN A 74 -4.29 7.25 -1.21
N ALA A 75 -5.09 6.48 -1.94
CA ALA A 75 -6.20 5.71 -1.40
C ALA A 75 -5.74 4.75 -0.28
N THR A 76 -4.57 4.12 -0.44
CA THR A 76 -4.00 3.25 0.58
C THR A 76 -3.67 4.00 1.87
N LYS A 77 -3.01 5.15 1.76
CA LYS A 77 -2.60 5.94 2.93
C LYS A 77 -3.77 6.66 3.59
N VAL A 78 -4.68 7.24 2.80
CA VAL A 78 -5.91 7.86 3.29
C VAL A 78 -6.74 6.82 4.04
N ASN A 79 -6.97 5.63 3.46
CA ASN A 79 -7.71 4.56 4.13
C ASN A 79 -7.07 4.15 5.47
N ALA A 80 -5.74 4.12 5.56
CA ALA A 80 -5.05 3.75 6.80
C ALA A 80 -5.28 4.76 7.95
N PHE A 81 -5.44 6.05 7.63
CA PHE A 81 -5.48 7.12 8.63
C PHE A 81 -6.84 7.77 8.81
N VAL A 82 -7.75 7.68 7.83
CA VAL A 82 -8.97 8.51 7.76
C VAL A 82 -9.85 8.45 9.00
N ARG A 83 -9.93 7.31 9.70
CA ARG A 83 -10.75 7.17 10.92
C ARG A 83 -10.01 7.40 12.23
N GLN A 84 -8.70 7.24 12.25
CA GLN A 84 -7.88 7.33 13.47
C GLN A 84 -7.13 8.66 13.58
N ASN A 85 -6.67 9.20 12.44
CA ASN A 85 -5.94 10.45 12.34
C ASN A 85 -6.23 11.15 11.00
N PRO A 86 -7.36 11.86 10.90
CA PRO A 86 -7.74 12.57 9.67
C PRO A 86 -6.70 13.60 9.22
N ALA A 87 -5.99 14.25 10.16
CA ALA A 87 -4.94 15.21 9.84
C ALA A 87 -3.80 14.55 9.06
N LYS A 88 -3.38 13.34 9.48
CA LYS A 88 -2.37 12.56 8.76
C LYS A 88 -2.88 12.06 7.40
N ALA A 89 -4.18 11.81 7.25
CA ALA A 89 -4.75 11.50 5.93
C ALA A 89 -4.64 12.69 4.95
N LEU A 90 -4.80 13.93 5.44
CA LEU A 90 -4.69 15.15 4.62
C LEU A 90 -3.27 15.39 4.07
N GLU A 91 -2.22 14.87 4.73
CA GLU A 91 -0.82 15.00 4.26
C GLU A 91 -0.59 14.27 2.93
N TRP A 92 -1.41 13.25 2.63
CA TRP A 92 -1.33 12.47 1.38
C TRP A 92 -2.14 13.09 0.23
N LEU A 93 -2.84 14.19 0.49
CA LEU A 93 -3.64 14.88 -0.51
C LEU A 93 -2.88 16.05 -1.13
N THR A 94 -3.12 16.26 -2.42
CA THR A 94 -2.68 17.48 -3.11
C THR A 94 -3.41 18.71 -2.54
N PRO A 95 -2.84 19.92 -2.69
CA PRO A 95 -3.52 21.15 -2.30
C PRO A 95 -4.94 21.26 -2.88
N ALA A 96 -5.12 20.92 -4.17
CA ALA A 96 -6.43 20.97 -4.83
C ALA A 96 -7.45 19.99 -4.20
N GLN A 97 -7.04 18.76 -3.89
CA GLN A 97 -7.89 17.78 -3.19
C GLN A 97 -8.27 18.28 -1.78
N ARG A 98 -7.37 18.96 -1.07
CA ARG A 98 -7.67 19.55 0.25
C ARG A 98 -8.67 20.71 0.15
N GLU A 99 -8.59 21.53 -0.89
CA GLU A 99 -9.59 22.58 -1.12
C GLU A 99 -10.97 22.00 -1.48
N GLN A 100 -11.01 20.92 -2.28
CA GLN A 100 -12.26 20.19 -2.53
C GLN A 100 -12.88 19.71 -1.22
N LEU A 101 -12.05 19.27 -0.24
CA LEU A 101 -12.51 18.87 1.09
C LEU A 101 -13.22 19.98 1.86
N LYS A 102 -12.71 21.21 1.79
CA LYS A 102 -13.31 22.38 2.47
C LYS A 102 -14.62 22.83 1.85
N GLY A 103 -14.82 22.55 0.56
CA GLY A 103 -16.00 22.94 -0.21
C GLY A 103 -17.23 22.03 -0.06
N ALA A 104 -17.14 20.87 0.61
CA ALA A 104 -18.36 20.14 0.99
C ALA A 104 -18.84 20.63 2.35
N LYS A 105 -19.77 21.56 2.31
CA LYS A 105 -20.74 21.75 3.38
C LYS A 105 -22.03 21.05 2.99
#